data_AF-A0A7Y6XQF4-F1
#
_entry.id   AF-A0A7Y6XQF4-F1
#
_cell.length_a   1.000
_cell.length_b   1.000
_cell.length_c   1.000
_cell.angle_alpha   90.00
_cell.angle_beta   90.00
_cell.angle_gamma   90.00
#
_symmetry.space_group_name_H-M   'P 1'
#
loop_
_entity.id
_entity.type
_entity.pdbx_description
1 polymer ?
#
loop_
_entity_poly.entity_id
_entity_poly.type
_entity_poly.pdbx_seq_one_letter_code
_entity_poly.pdbx_strand_id
1 'polypeptide(L)' 'MSKEFSHIEKDKPTMVDVGDKTETKRTAIAVSYVQLPDDMAEYIHDGEIKTLKGPVFQTAIIAGIQGAKRTWELIPMCHQ' A
#
# COMPACT_ATOMS: atom_id res chain seq x y z
N MET A 1 -22.04 14.36 -8.28
CA MET A 1 -20.62 14.39 -8.70
C MET A 1 -20.57 13.89 -10.13
N SER A 2 -20.09 14.71 -11.07
CA SER A 2 -19.88 14.28 -12.45
C SER A 2 -18.87 13.13 -12.49
N LYS A 3 -19.09 12.15 -13.36
CA LYS A 3 -18.18 11.00 -13.59
C LYS A 3 -16.98 11.45 -14.44
N GLU A 4 -16.25 12.46 -13.98
CA GLU A 4 -15.04 12.92 -14.66
C GLU A 4 -13.81 12.49 -13.85
N PHE A 5 -12.74 12.12 -14.55
CA PHE A 5 -11.49 11.73 -13.91
C PHE A 5 -10.83 12.96 -13.28
N SER A 6 -10.45 12.88 -12.00
CA SER A 6 -9.78 14.00 -11.31
C SER A 6 -8.29 14.08 -11.59
N HIS A 7 -7.62 12.95 -11.89
CA HIS A 7 -6.18 12.89 -12.17
C HIS A 7 -5.84 12.87 -13.66
N ILE A 8 -6.81 13.18 -14.53
CA ILE A 8 -6.63 13.20 -15.99
C ILE A 8 -7.20 14.49 -16.53
N GLU A 9 -6.37 15.32 -17.16
CA GLU A 9 -6.79 16.50 -17.89
C GLU A 9 -6.36 16.38 -19.36
N LYS A 10 -7.31 16.48 -20.30
CA LYS A 10 -7.03 16.37 -21.76
C LYS A 10 -6.19 15.13 -22.12
N ASP A 11 -6.57 13.98 -21.55
CA ASP A 11 -5.88 12.69 -21.68
C ASP A 11 -4.42 12.67 -21.18
N LYS A 12 -4.04 13.62 -20.31
CA LYS A 12 -2.73 13.67 -19.66
C LYS A 12 -2.87 13.49 -18.14
N PRO A 13 -2.04 12.66 -17.50
CA PRO A 13 -2.02 12.56 -16.04
C PRO A 13 -1.65 13.89 -15.38
N THR A 14 -2.43 14.32 -14.39
CA THR A 14 -2.20 15.54 -13.62
C THR A 14 -2.41 15.31 -12.12
N MET A 15 -1.64 16.03 -11.30
CA MET A 15 -1.82 16.06 -9.85
C MET A 15 -2.89 17.11 -9.52
N VAL A 16 -3.89 16.73 -8.72
CA VAL A 16 -4.98 17.61 -8.31
C VAL A 16 -4.47 18.60 -7.26
N ASP A 17 -4.79 19.89 -7.41
CA ASP A 17 -4.52 20.85 -6.33
C ASP A 17 -5.47 20.62 -5.14
N VAL A 18 -4.90 20.57 -3.94
CA VAL A 18 -5.61 20.34 -2.68
C VAL A 18 -5.35 21.43 -1.64
N GLY A 19 -4.64 22.51 -2.00
CA GLY A 19 -4.21 23.56 -1.06
C GLY A 19 -5.36 24.28 -0.33
N ASP A 20 -6.51 24.44 -0.99
CA ASP A 20 -7.69 25.11 -0.42
C ASP A 20 -8.57 24.17 0.44
N LYS A 21 -8.24 22.88 0.53
CA LYS A 21 -9.06 21.92 1.27
C LYS A 21 -8.77 22.03 2.77
N THR A 22 -9.83 22.11 3.58
CA THR A 22 -9.70 22.09 5.04
C THR A 22 -9.10 20.77 5.53
N GLU A 23 -8.05 20.87 6.34
CA GLU A 23 -7.43 19.72 7.00
C GLU A 23 -8.42 19.01 7.94
N THR A 24 -8.43 17.68 7.88
CA THR A 24 -9.33 16.82 8.64
C THR A 24 -8.61 15.52 8.97
N LYS A 25 -8.99 14.87 10.07
CA LYS A 25 -8.50 13.52 10.38
C LYS A 25 -9.10 12.52 9.40
N ARG A 26 -8.24 11.78 8.69
CA ARG A 26 -8.63 10.81 7.67
C ARG A 26 -8.02 9.44 7.99
N THR A 27 -8.75 8.38 7.67
CA THR A 27 -8.30 6.99 7.85
C THR A 27 -8.81 6.15 6.69
N ALA A 28 -7.99 5.21 6.22
CA ALA A 28 -8.34 4.23 5.20
C ALA A 28 -7.85 2.85 5.64
N ILE A 29 -8.60 1.80 5.28
CA ILE A 29 -8.27 0.40 5.57
C ILE A 29 -8.25 -0.35 4.25
N ALA A 30 -7.18 -1.12 4.01
CA ALA A 30 -7.02 -1.98 2.84
C ALA A 30 -6.53 -3.37 3.29
N VAL A 31 -6.85 -4.40 2.51
CA VAL A 31 -6.47 -5.79 2.76
C VAL A 31 -5.97 -6.41 1.45
N SER A 32 -4.98 -7.29 1.55
CA SER A 32 -4.52 -8.14 0.45
C SER A 32 -4.33 -9.58 0.93
N TYR A 33 -4.33 -10.51 -0.01
CA TYR A 33 -4.10 -11.93 0.24
C TYR A 33 -2.96 -12.43 -0.64
N VAL A 34 -2.12 -13.29 -0.08
CA VAL A 34 -1.04 -13.97 -0.80
C VAL A 34 -1.30 -15.46 -0.66
N GLN A 35 -1.59 -16.13 -1.77
CA GLN A 35 -1.74 -17.57 -1.79
C GLN A 35 -0.35 -18.23 -1.86
N LEU A 36 -0.08 -19.13 -0.92
CA LEU A 36 1.16 -19.88 -0.84
C LEU A 36 0.93 -21.33 -1.28
N PRO A 37 1.97 -22.04 -1.74
CA PRO A 37 1.86 -23.47 -1.99
C PRO A 37 1.65 -24.26 -0.68
N ASP A 38 1.11 -25.47 -0.78
CA ASP A 38 0.70 -26.26 0.39
C ASP A 38 1.89 -26.66 1.30
N ASP A 39 3.08 -26.85 0.72
CA ASP A 39 4.30 -27.20 1.45
C ASP A 39 4.79 -26.07 2.38
N MET A 40 4.35 -24.83 2.16
CA MET A 40 4.67 -23.69 3.04
C MET A 40 4.09 -23.83 4.44
N ALA A 41 3.06 -24.66 4.61
CA ALA A 41 2.46 -24.91 5.92
C ALA A 41 3.47 -25.51 6.92
N GLU A 42 4.45 -26.28 6.46
CA GLU A 42 5.48 -26.91 7.31
C GLU A 42 6.41 -25.88 7.96
N TYR A 43 6.57 -24.70 7.36
CA TYR A 43 7.41 -23.63 7.87
C TYR A 43 6.69 -22.71 8.86
N ILE A 44 5.39 -22.92 9.08
CA ILE A 44 4.60 -22.14 10.03
C ILE A 44 4.87 -22.66 11.45
N HIS A 45 5.48 -21.83 12.28
CA HIS A 45 5.76 -22.13 13.68
C HIS A 45 5.46 -20.91 14.53
N ASP A 46 4.59 -21.08 15.54
CA ASP A 46 4.24 -20.04 16.52
C ASP A 46 3.70 -18.75 15.86
N GLY A 47 2.82 -18.90 14.86
CA GLY A 47 2.20 -17.77 14.17
C GLY A 47 3.13 -17.00 13.21
N GLU A 48 4.32 -17.53 12.91
CA GLU A 48 5.28 -16.96 11.96
C GLU A 48 5.70 -18.01 10.93
N ILE A 49 6.03 -17.56 9.71
CA ILE A 49 6.69 -18.40 8.70
C ILE A 49 8.20 -18.21 8.84
N LYS A 50 8.91 -19.28 9.23
CA LYS A 50 10.37 -19.27 9.40
C LYS A 50 11.04 -20.01 8.26
N THR A 51 11.83 -19.30 7.47
CA THR A 51 12.59 -19.87 6.35
C THR A 51 14.09 -19.64 6.55
N LEU A 52 14.92 -20.18 5.64
CA LEU A 52 16.36 -19.86 5.60
C LEU A 52 16.65 -18.35 5.40
N LYS A 53 15.65 -17.56 4.97
CA LYS A 53 15.74 -16.10 4.80
C LYS A 53 15.36 -15.32 6.07
N GLY A 54 14.91 -16.00 7.13
CA GLY A 54 14.43 -15.40 8.37
C GLY A 54 12.90 -15.33 8.49
N PRO A 55 12.39 -14.50 9.41
CA PRO A 55 10.95 -14.38 9.69
C PRO A 55 10.23 -13.57 8.60
N VAL A 56 9.21 -14.17 7.98
CA VAL A 56 8.53 -13.60 6.82
C VAL A 56 7.53 -12.52 7.22
N PHE A 57 6.66 -12.75 8.20
CA PHE A 57 5.65 -11.78 8.60
C PHE A 57 6.28 -10.55 9.24
N GLN A 58 7.27 -10.72 10.12
CA GLN A 58 7.98 -9.57 10.68
C GLN A 58 8.61 -8.70 9.59
N THR A 59 9.23 -9.32 8.59
CA THR A 59 9.79 -8.62 7.44
C THR A 59 8.70 -7.92 6.61
N ALA A 60 7.57 -8.60 6.36
CA ALA A 60 6.43 -8.05 5.62
C ALA A 60 5.79 -6.84 6.33
N ILE A 61 5.70 -6.86 7.66
CA ILE A 61 5.19 -5.73 8.46
C ILE A 61 6.07 -4.49 8.26
N ILE A 62 7.40 -4.66 8.40
CA ILE A 62 8.36 -3.56 8.21
C ILE A 62 8.28 -3.03 6.77
N ALA A 63 8.25 -3.93 5.78
CA ALA A 63 8.12 -3.56 4.37
C ALA A 63 6.81 -2.81 4.10
N GLY A 64 5.69 -3.24 4.68
CA GLY A 64 4.39 -2.57 4.55
C GLY A 64 4.39 -1.15 5.13
N ILE A 65 4.96 -0.96 6.32
CA ILE A 65 5.09 0.36 6.95
C ILE A 65 5.99 1.29 6.12
N GLN A 66 7.12 0.77 5.62
CA GLN A 66 8.03 1.55 4.78
C GLN A 66 7.39 1.89 3.43
N GLY A 67 6.66 0.94 2.83
CA GLY A 67 5.91 1.16 1.59
C GLY A 67 4.84 2.23 1.76
N ALA A 68 4.05 2.19 2.84
CA ALA A 68 3.01 3.16 3.10
C ALA A 68 3.56 4.61 3.16
N LYS A 69 4.68 4.82 3.86
CA LYS A 69 5.32 6.13 3.98
C LYS A 69 5.95 6.64 2.68
N ARG A 70 6.26 5.73 1.75
CA ARG A 70 6.88 6.04 0.45
C ARG A 70 5.88 5.95 -0.70
N THR A 71 4.58 5.90 -0.42
CA THR A 71 3.54 5.75 -1.45
C THR A 71 3.63 6.83 -2.52
N TRP A 72 3.87 8.08 -2.13
CA TRP A 72 3.98 9.22 -3.06
C TRP A 72 5.23 9.15 -3.96
N GLU A 73 6.28 8.44 -3.55
CA GLU A 73 7.45 8.17 -4.41
C GLU A 73 7.13 7.12 -5.48
N LEU A 74 6.19 6.21 -5.18
CA LEU A 74 5.84 5.07 -6.02
C LEU A 74 4.66 5.35 -6.96
N ILE A 75 3.71 6.18 -6.51
CA ILE A 75 2.47 6.48 -7.24
C ILE A 75 2.53 7.94 -7.73
N PRO A 76 2.75 8.19 -9.04
CA PRO A 76 3.16 9.50 -9.54
C PRO A 76 2.25 10.69 -9.18
N MET A 77 0.95 10.47 -9.07
CA MET A 77 -0.04 11.53 -8.84
C MET A 77 -0.55 11.60 -7.40
N CYS A 78 0.09 10.88 -6.46
CA CYS A 78 -0.19 11.00 -5.03
C CYS A 78 0.52 12.22 -4.43
N HIS A 79 -0.16 12.90 -3.50
CA HIS A 79 0.44 13.94 -2.66
C HIS A 79 1.36 13.34 -1.60
N GLN A 80 2.34 14.14 -1.14
CA GLN A 80 3.18 13.85 0.02
C GLN A 80 2.44 14.15 1.33
#